data_AF-A0A2D6P4B6-F1
#
_entry.id   AF-A0A2D6P4B6-F1
#
_cell.length_a   1.000
_cell.length_b   1.000
_cell.length_c   1.000
_cell.angle_alpha   90.00
_cell.angle_beta   90.00
_cell.angle_gamma   90.00
#
_symmetry.space_group_name_H-M   'P 1'
#
loop_
_entity.id
_entity.type
_entity.pdbx_description
1 polymer ?
#
loop_
_entity_poly.entity_id
_entity_poly.type
_entity_poly.pdbx_seq_one_letter_code
_entity_poly.pdbx_strand_id
1 'polypeptide(L)'
;MHFENLNLRVGKINAVKDHSNADRLYVISVDLGKISRDLQIVSGIREFYTKEELLGKNIIVLVNLESAVFRGIESNGMLLAADFSGDISLLTANGSSQGDRVFIENMNLDSEEEKITFEDWKKIKLTTLNNKVKLDNLFLKTDNEEVITDKEVSDGCNIQ
;
A
#
# COMPACT_ATOMS: atom_id res chain seq x y z
N MET A 1 -9.83 8.79 13.68
CA MET A 1 -8.86 7.69 13.59
C MET A 1 -7.48 8.32 13.52
N HIS A 2 -6.48 7.72 14.16
CA HIS A 2 -5.11 8.20 14.13
C HIS A 2 -4.27 7.31 13.22
N PHE A 3 -3.20 7.86 12.63
CA PHE A 3 -2.31 7.10 11.75
C PHE A 3 -1.68 5.90 12.47
N GLU A 4 -1.44 6.01 13.78
CA GLU A 4 -0.81 4.96 14.60
C GLU A 4 -1.55 3.61 14.54
N ASN A 5 -2.85 3.65 14.26
CA ASN A 5 -3.70 2.47 14.10
C ASN A 5 -3.49 1.77 12.74
N LEU A 6 -2.76 2.38 11.80
CA LEU A 6 -2.45 1.77 10.51
C LEU A 6 -1.23 0.87 10.64
N ASN A 7 -1.37 -0.39 10.23
CA ASN A 7 -0.24 -1.29 10.06
C ASN A 7 0.23 -1.25 8.61
N LEU A 8 1.07 -0.26 8.30
CA LEU A 8 1.67 -0.12 6.98
C LEU A 8 3.04 -0.82 6.94
N ARG A 9 3.24 -1.64 5.92
CA ARG A 9 4.45 -2.45 5.74
C ARG A 9 4.98 -2.36 4.32
N VAL A 10 6.30 -2.49 4.18
CA VAL A 10 6.93 -2.76 2.89
C VAL A 10 6.69 -4.23 2.54
N GLY A 11 6.20 -4.50 1.34
CA GLY A 11 5.99 -5.85 0.83
C GLY A 11 6.48 -6.00 -0.61
N LYS A 12 6.94 -7.20 -0.96
CA LYS A 12 7.43 -7.49 -2.32
C LYS A 12 6.41 -8.31 -3.09
N ILE A 13 6.01 -7.84 -4.27
CA ILE A 13 5.10 -8.61 -5.13
C ILE A 13 5.84 -9.85 -5.66
N ASN A 14 5.35 -11.04 -5.32
CA ASN A 14 5.97 -12.31 -5.75
C ASN A 14 5.11 -13.10 -6.75
N ALA A 15 3.83 -12.78 -6.89
CA ALA A 15 2.98 -13.31 -7.95
C ALA A 15 1.86 -12.33 -8.32
N VAL A 16 1.50 -12.31 -9.61
CA VAL A 16 0.36 -11.54 -10.14
C VAL A 16 -0.42 -12.42 -11.10
N LYS A 17 -1.74 -12.54 -10.88
CA LYS A 17 -2.66 -13.30 -11.72
C LYS A 17 -3.83 -12.42 -12.15
N ASP A 18 -4.38 -12.70 -13.33
CA ASP A 18 -5.65 -12.10 -13.72
C ASP A 18 -6.75 -12.60 -12.78
N HIS A 19 -7.66 -11.71 -12.41
CA HIS A 19 -8.88 -12.13 -11.72
C HIS A 19 -9.80 -12.85 -12.72
N SER A 20 -10.17 -14.09 -12.44
CA SER A 20 -10.93 -14.96 -13.37
C SER A 20 -12.27 -14.37 -13.83
N ASN A 21 -12.92 -13.60 -12.96
CA ASN A 21 -14.25 -13.02 -13.20
C ASN A 21 -14.27 -11.48 -13.29
N ALA A 22 -13.13 -10.81 -13.53
CA ALA A 22 -13.05 -9.35 -13.56
C ALA A 22 -11.88 -8.81 -14.40
N ASP A 23 -12.19 -8.10 -15.49
CA ASP A 23 -11.19 -7.68 -16.46
C ASP A 23 -10.25 -6.57 -15.98
N ARG A 24 -10.60 -5.88 -14.90
CA ARG A 24 -9.81 -4.77 -14.32
C ARG A 24 -9.01 -5.16 -13.08
N LEU A 25 -9.24 -6.36 -12.55
CA LEU A 25 -8.66 -6.77 -11.27
C LEU A 25 -7.50 -7.74 -11.50
N TYR A 26 -6.46 -7.57 -10.69
CA TYR A 26 -5.46 -8.60 -10.44
C TYR A 26 -5.66 -9.23 -9.07
N VAL A 27 -5.22 -10.48 -8.96
CA VAL A 27 -4.94 -11.17 -7.68
C VAL A 27 -3.43 -11.16 -7.49
N ILE A 28 -2.98 -10.44 -6.47
CA ILE A 28 -1.57 -10.15 -6.20
C ILE A 28 -1.17 -10.86 -4.90
N SER A 29 -0.03 -11.53 -4.92
CA SER A 29 0.60 -12.11 -3.73
C SER A 29 1.80 -11.26 -3.33
N VAL A 30 1.83 -10.83 -2.07
CA VAL A 30 2.84 -9.92 -1.53
C VAL A 30 3.58 -10.61 -0.38
N ASP A 31 4.89 -10.79 -0.55
CA ASP A 31 5.80 -11.30 0.46
C ASP A 31 6.11 -10.19 1.49
N LEU A 32 5.83 -10.50 2.76
CA LEU A 32 6.12 -9.64 3.92
C LEU A 32 7.34 -10.13 4.71
N GLY A 33 8.13 -11.06 4.18
CA GLY A 33 9.30 -11.59 4.82
C GLY A 33 8.93 -12.46 6.03
N LYS A 34 9.56 -12.21 7.18
CA LYS A 34 9.40 -13.06 8.37
C LYS A 34 8.22 -12.67 9.26
N ILE A 35 7.56 -11.54 9.00
CA ILE A 35 6.50 -11.04 9.88
C ILE A 35 5.15 -11.76 9.65
N SER A 36 4.92 -12.32 8.46
CA SER A 36 3.71 -13.07 8.15
C SER A 36 3.88 -13.95 6.92
N ARG A 37 2.89 -14.82 6.65
CA ARG A 37 2.72 -15.43 5.33
C ARG A 37 2.42 -14.38 4.26
N ASP A 38 2.55 -14.77 3.00
CA ASP A 38 2.17 -13.96 1.85
C ASP A 38 0.74 -13.39 2.00
N LEU A 39 0.62 -12.11 1.70
CA LEU A 39 -0.61 -11.35 1.72
C LEU A 39 -1.26 -11.37 0.34
N GLN A 40 -2.47 -11.94 0.25
CA GLN A 40 -3.28 -11.88 -0.96
C GLN A 40 -4.06 -10.56 -1.03
N ILE A 41 -3.87 -9.81 -2.11
CA ILE A 41 -4.55 -8.55 -2.38
C ILE A 41 -5.26 -8.66 -3.72
N VAL A 42 -6.54 -8.26 -3.77
CA VAL A 42 -7.26 -8.07 -5.04
C VAL A 42 -7.31 -6.58 -5.33
N SER A 43 -6.77 -6.14 -6.46
CA SER A 43 -6.65 -4.72 -6.77
C SER A 43 -6.98 -4.38 -8.22
N GLY A 44 -7.63 -3.24 -8.41
CA GLY A 44 -8.14 -2.76 -9.70
C GLY A 44 -7.11 -2.00 -10.55
N ILE A 45 -5.87 -2.48 -10.59
CA ILE A 45 -4.75 -1.75 -11.20
C ILE A 45 -4.32 -2.25 -12.58
N ARG A 46 -5.10 -3.17 -13.17
CA ARG A 46 -4.75 -3.82 -14.45
C ARG A 46 -4.65 -2.87 -15.64
N GLU A 47 -5.37 -1.77 -15.60
CA GLU A 47 -5.32 -0.74 -16.65
C GLU A 47 -4.05 0.15 -16.54
N PHE A 48 -3.35 0.12 -15.40
CA PHE A 48 -2.23 1.01 -15.10
C PHE A 48 -0.86 0.32 -15.01
N TYR A 49 -0.86 -0.99 -14.75
CA TYR A 49 0.36 -1.79 -14.67
C TYR A 49 0.18 -3.15 -15.36
N THR A 50 1.23 -3.57 -16.07
CA THR A 50 1.42 -4.93 -16.53
C THR A 50 1.89 -5.83 -15.39
N LYS A 51 1.75 -7.16 -15.56
CA LYS A 51 2.22 -8.12 -14.54
C LYS A 51 3.74 -8.08 -14.39
N GLU A 52 4.43 -7.86 -15.51
CA GLU A 52 5.88 -7.78 -15.61
C GLU A 52 6.42 -6.56 -14.87
N GLU A 53 5.73 -5.41 -14.96
CA GLU A 53 6.08 -4.23 -14.17
C GLU A 53 5.86 -4.45 -12.68
N LEU A 54 4.82 -5.21 -12.28
CA LEU A 54 4.50 -5.45 -10.87
C LEU A 54 5.45 -6.46 -10.21
N LEU A 55 5.83 -7.51 -10.93
CA LEU A 55 6.59 -8.61 -10.34
C LEU A 55 7.94 -8.14 -9.79
N GLY A 56 8.17 -8.40 -8.50
CA GLY A 56 9.39 -8.03 -7.81
C GLY A 56 9.44 -6.60 -7.27
N LYS A 57 8.44 -5.75 -7.54
CA LYS A 57 8.34 -4.42 -6.94
C LYS A 57 8.17 -4.51 -5.43
N ASN A 58 8.87 -3.61 -4.72
CA ASN A 58 8.58 -3.29 -3.32
C ASN A 58 7.47 -2.23 -3.28
N ILE A 59 6.39 -2.52 -2.56
CA ILE A 59 5.21 -1.67 -2.44
C ILE A 59 4.88 -1.45 -0.96
N ILE A 60 4.14 -0.37 -0.67
CA ILE A 60 3.55 -0.18 0.66
C ILE A 60 2.16 -0.81 0.70
N VAL A 61 1.92 -1.64 1.71
CA VAL A 61 0.64 -2.30 1.95
C VAL A 61 0.11 -2.03 3.35
N LEU A 62 -1.21 -1.92 3.46
CA LEU A 62 -1.96 -1.90 4.70
C LEU A 62 -2.40 -3.33 5.05
N VAL A 63 -1.88 -3.87 6.15
CA VAL A 63 -2.00 -5.29 6.48
C VAL A 63 -3.06 -5.61 7.54
N ASN A 64 -3.55 -4.60 8.28
CA ASN A 64 -4.60 -4.75 9.30
C ASN A 64 -5.98 -4.26 8.85
N LEU A 65 -6.19 -4.03 7.55
CA LEU A 65 -7.52 -3.76 7.01
C LEU A 65 -8.41 -5.01 7.12
N GLU A 66 -9.67 -4.82 7.45
CA GLU A 66 -10.66 -5.90 7.38
C GLU A 66 -10.70 -6.52 5.97
N SER A 67 -10.80 -7.85 5.94
CA SER A 67 -10.87 -8.61 4.71
C SER A 67 -12.12 -8.26 3.91
N ALA A 68 -11.97 -8.15 2.59
CA ALA A 68 -13.06 -7.87 1.66
C ALA A 68 -13.08 -8.89 0.52
N VAL A 69 -14.29 -9.32 0.12
CA VAL A 69 -14.45 -10.30 -0.97
C VAL A 69 -14.83 -9.59 -2.26
N PHE A 70 -14.00 -9.74 -3.28
CA PHE A 70 -14.22 -9.19 -4.61
C PHE A 70 -14.55 -10.34 -5.56
N ARG A 71 -15.81 -10.41 -5.99
CA ARG A 71 -16.27 -11.40 -7.00
C ARG A 71 -15.85 -12.85 -6.68
N GLY A 72 -15.92 -13.20 -5.38
CA GLY A 72 -15.60 -14.53 -4.87
C GLY A 72 -14.15 -14.75 -4.46
N ILE A 73 -13.26 -13.77 -4.61
CA ILE A 73 -11.86 -13.84 -4.18
C ILE A 73 -11.65 -12.89 -2.99
N GLU A 74 -11.06 -13.41 -1.92
CA GLU A 74 -10.77 -12.65 -0.71
C GLU A 74 -9.53 -11.75 -0.88
N SER A 75 -9.62 -10.49 -0.48
CA SER A 75 -8.50 -9.55 -0.34
C SER A 75 -8.26 -9.32 1.14
N ASN A 76 -7.05 -9.64 1.61
CA ASN A 76 -6.68 -9.60 3.03
C ASN A 76 -5.87 -8.36 3.40
N GLY A 77 -5.81 -7.38 2.51
CA GLY A 77 -5.10 -6.11 2.71
C GLY A 77 -5.30 -5.22 1.51
N MET A 78 -4.51 -4.15 1.46
CA MET A 78 -4.62 -3.12 0.43
C MET A 78 -3.23 -2.59 0.08
N LEU A 79 -2.91 -2.54 -1.20
CA LEU A 79 -1.76 -1.78 -1.69
C LEU A 79 -2.13 -0.30 -1.74
N LEU A 80 -1.16 0.59 -1.53
CA LEU A 80 -1.40 2.03 -1.55
C LEU A 80 -0.88 2.66 -2.84
N ALA A 81 -1.65 3.57 -3.41
CA ALA A 81 -1.27 4.31 -4.61
C ALA A 81 -1.71 5.77 -4.56
N ALA A 82 -0.91 6.67 -5.12
CA ALA A 82 -1.33 8.02 -5.45
C ALA A 82 -2.23 8.00 -6.69
N ASP A 83 -3.36 8.71 -6.64
CA ASP A 83 -4.23 8.96 -7.79
C ASP A 83 -3.87 10.31 -8.43
N PHE A 84 -3.56 10.31 -9.72
CA PHE A 84 -3.19 11.53 -10.45
C PHE A 84 -3.62 11.48 -11.91
N SER A 85 -4.37 12.50 -12.35
CA SER A 85 -4.68 12.74 -13.77
C SER A 85 -5.23 11.53 -14.55
N GLY A 86 -5.96 10.62 -13.90
CA GLY A 86 -6.50 9.41 -14.53
C GLY A 86 -5.50 8.25 -14.67
N ASP A 87 -4.33 8.36 -14.02
CA ASP A 87 -3.37 7.27 -13.79
C ASP A 87 -3.16 7.10 -12.26
N ILE A 88 -2.41 6.08 -11.88
CA ILE A 88 -2.01 5.82 -10.49
C ILE A 88 -0.50 5.58 -10.39
N SER A 89 0.05 5.85 -9.21
CA SER A 89 1.43 5.50 -8.87
C SER A 89 1.49 4.78 -7.53
N LEU A 90 2.06 3.58 -7.54
CA LEU A 90 2.23 2.77 -6.33
C LEU A 90 3.21 3.45 -5.37
N LEU A 91 2.92 3.35 -4.08
CA LEU A 91 3.85 3.77 -3.04
C LEU A 91 4.96 2.74 -2.88
N THR A 92 6.20 3.20 -2.72
CA THR A 92 7.39 2.34 -2.65
C THR A 92 8.46 2.87 -1.69
N ALA A 93 9.29 1.95 -1.22
CA ALA A 93 10.49 2.16 -0.42
C ALA A 93 11.50 1.08 -0.83
N ASN A 94 12.31 1.36 -1.86
CA ASN A 94 13.11 0.34 -2.55
C ASN A 94 14.38 -0.06 -1.79
N GLY A 95 14.91 0.83 -0.93
CA GLY A 95 16.00 0.55 -0.02
C GLY A 95 15.60 -0.22 1.25
N SER A 96 14.30 -0.50 1.41
CA SER A 96 13.72 -1.16 2.59
C SER A 96 13.41 -2.64 2.34
N SER A 97 13.34 -3.44 3.41
CA SER A 97 13.15 -4.89 3.37
C SER A 97 11.68 -5.29 3.58
N GLN A 98 11.33 -6.51 3.17
CA GLN A 98 9.97 -7.02 3.37
C GLN A 98 9.64 -7.08 4.87
N GLY A 99 8.50 -6.51 5.24
CA GLY A 99 8.02 -6.42 6.62
C GLY A 99 8.47 -5.17 7.39
N ASP A 100 9.33 -4.34 6.81
CA ASP A 100 9.71 -3.06 7.42
C ASP A 100 8.46 -2.20 7.65
N ARG A 101 8.40 -1.57 8.83
CA ARG A 101 7.26 -0.73 9.21
C ARG A 101 7.36 0.63 8.53
N VAL A 102 6.24 1.11 8.02
CA VAL A 102 6.08 2.48 7.55
C VAL A 102 5.42 3.30 8.65
N PHE A 103 6.03 4.42 9.00
CA PHE A 103 5.58 5.30 10.07
C PHE A 103 5.80 6.77 9.70
N ILE A 104 5.26 7.67 10.51
CA ILE A 104 5.58 9.10 10.51
C ILE A 104 6.37 9.43 11.78
N GLU A 105 7.05 10.58 11.81
CA GLU A 105 7.87 10.95 12.97
C GLU A 105 7.09 10.96 14.29
N ASN A 106 7.78 10.64 15.39
CA ASN A 106 7.26 10.65 16.76
C ASN A 106 6.14 9.64 17.04
N MET A 107 6.04 8.56 16.25
CA MET A 107 5.07 7.50 16.49
C MET A 107 5.50 6.57 17.60
N ASN A 108 4.55 6.19 18.45
CA ASN A 108 4.71 5.03 19.29
C ASN A 108 4.38 3.76 18.48
N LEU A 109 5.38 2.92 18.22
CA LEU A 109 5.21 1.67 17.45
C LEU A 109 4.71 0.50 18.31
N ASP A 110 4.59 0.69 19.63
CA ASP A 110 4.14 -0.34 20.58
C ASP A 110 2.61 -0.44 20.69
N SER A 111 1.85 0.27 19.83
CA SER A 111 0.39 0.22 19.83
C SER A 111 -0.12 -1.14 19.35
N GLU A 112 -1.15 -1.68 20.02
CA GLU A 112 -1.82 -2.90 19.58
C GLU A 112 -2.36 -2.76 18.15
N GLU A 113 -2.02 -3.73 17.30
CA GLU A 113 -2.42 -3.74 15.89
C GLU A 113 -3.86 -4.26 15.75
N GLU A 114 -4.85 -3.40 16.07
CA GLU A 114 -6.26 -3.72 15.87
C GLU A 114 -6.63 -3.76 14.39
N LYS A 115 -7.65 -4.55 14.04
CA LYS A 115 -8.24 -4.50 12.70
C LYS A 115 -8.94 -3.17 12.47
N ILE A 116 -8.83 -2.65 11.25
CA ILE A 116 -9.44 -1.37 10.87
C ILE A 116 -10.43 -1.56 9.73
N THR A 117 -11.51 -0.78 9.74
CA THR A 117 -12.51 -0.81 8.67
C THR A 117 -12.08 0.07 7.49
N PHE A 118 -12.68 -0.15 6.32
CA PHE A 118 -12.47 0.74 5.16
C PHE A 118 -12.94 2.18 5.43
N GLU A 119 -13.97 2.37 6.24
CA GLU A 119 -14.43 3.70 6.64
C GLU A 119 -13.46 4.39 7.60
N ASP A 120 -12.68 3.62 8.37
CA ASP A 120 -11.59 4.17 9.17
C ASP A 120 -10.42 4.62 8.30
N TRP A 121 -10.00 3.80 7.33
CA TRP A 121 -8.99 4.16 6.33
C TRP A 121 -9.32 5.49 5.65
N LYS A 122 -10.56 5.67 5.18
CA LYS A 122 -11.00 6.91 4.49
C LYS A 122 -10.90 8.18 5.33
N LYS A 123 -10.76 8.07 6.66
CA LYS A 123 -10.56 9.22 7.55
C LYS A 123 -9.11 9.72 7.51
N ILE A 124 -8.17 8.90 7.06
CA ILE A 124 -6.76 9.27 6.92
C ILE A 124 -6.55 9.93 5.55
N LYS A 125 -5.97 11.12 5.56
CA LYS A 125 -5.75 11.92 4.34
C LYS A 125 -4.26 12.04 4.06
N LEU A 126 -3.74 11.05 3.35
CA LEU A 126 -2.37 11.11 2.85
C LEU A 126 -2.34 11.86 1.51
N THR A 127 -1.31 12.67 1.33
CA THR A 127 -1.09 13.45 0.09
C THR A 127 0.36 13.39 -0.36
N THR A 128 0.60 13.74 -1.61
CA THR A 128 1.95 13.83 -2.17
C THR A 128 2.55 15.23 -2.01
N LEU A 129 3.87 15.30 -1.88
CA LEU A 129 4.67 16.53 -1.99
C LEU A 129 6.08 16.18 -2.45
N ASN A 130 6.52 16.73 -3.58
CA ASN A 130 7.80 16.42 -4.22
C ASN A 130 8.02 14.91 -4.38
N ASN A 131 7.01 14.20 -4.89
CA ASN A 131 7.01 12.74 -5.08
C ASN A 131 7.09 11.89 -3.79
N LYS A 132 7.04 12.51 -2.62
CA LYS A 132 6.99 11.84 -1.30
C LYS A 132 5.58 11.85 -0.74
N VAL A 133 5.30 10.93 0.18
CA VAL A 133 3.97 10.79 0.78
C VAL A 133 3.96 11.36 2.20
N LYS A 134 2.95 12.16 2.53
CA LYS A 134 2.82 12.81 3.83
C LYS A 134 1.41 12.74 4.42
N LEU A 135 1.34 12.77 5.75
CA LEU A 135 0.16 13.15 6.52
C LEU A 135 0.42 14.54 7.11
N ASP A 136 -0.44 15.51 6.79
CA ASP A 136 -0.25 16.92 7.15
C ASP A 136 1.14 17.45 6.75
N ASN A 137 2.07 17.58 7.70
CA ASN A 137 3.44 18.06 7.49
C ASN A 137 4.51 16.98 7.72
N LEU A 138 4.10 15.74 8.01
CA LEU A 138 5.00 14.64 8.34
C LEU A 138 5.06 13.63 7.19
N PHE A 139 6.26 13.31 6.74
CA PHE A 139 6.47 12.33 5.69
C PHE A 139 6.41 10.90 6.23
N LEU A 140 5.79 10.02 5.45
CA LEU A 140 5.85 8.58 5.68
C LEU A 140 7.29 8.12 5.38
N LYS A 141 7.82 7.26 6.24
CA LYS A 141 9.17 6.72 6.13
C LYS A 141 9.27 5.33 6.72
N THR A 142 10.32 4.62 6.34
CA THR A 142 10.87 3.48 7.06
C THR A 142 12.08 3.96 7.88
N ASP A 143 12.79 3.05 8.53
CA ASP A 143 14.09 3.36 9.15
C ASP A 143 15.17 3.73 8.12
N ASN A 144 14.97 3.39 6.84
CA ASN A 144 15.99 3.52 5.79
C ASN A 144 15.75 4.71 4.85
N GLU A 145 14.49 5.06 4.58
CA GLU A 145 14.15 6.07 3.57
C GLU A 145 12.73 6.64 3.76
N GLU A 146 12.43 7.74 3.07
CA GLU A 146 11.05 8.24 2.94
C GLU A 146 10.29 7.43 1.87
N VAL A 147 9.00 7.24 2.09
CA VAL A 147 8.10 6.62 1.11
C VAL A 147 7.84 7.59 -0.05
N ILE A 148 8.02 7.08 -1.26
CA ILE A 148 7.80 7.81 -2.50
C ILE A 148 6.78 7.12 -3.39
N THR A 149 6.37 7.79 -4.47
CA THR A 149 5.63 7.20 -5.59
C THR A 149 6.58 6.64 -6.64
N ASP A 150 6.22 5.49 -7.24
CA ASP A 150 7.03 4.78 -8.23
C ASP A 150 7.02 5.42 -9.64
N LYS A 151 6.11 6.37 -9.88
CA LYS A 151 6.04 7.29 -11.02
C LYS A 151 6.08 8.71 -10.45
N GLU A 152 6.49 9.66 -11.30
CA GLU A 152 6.42 11.08 -10.95
C GLU A 152 4.95 11.54 -10.89
N VAL A 153 4.57 12.19 -9.79
CA VAL A 153 3.21 12.68 -9.57
C VAL A 153 3.21 14.14 -9.11
N SER A 154 2.12 14.85 -9.42
CA SER A 154 1.90 16.22 -8.94
C SER A 154 1.77 16.26 -7.41
N ASP A 155 2.02 17.44 -6.83
CA ASP A 155 1.76 17.69 -5.41
C ASP A 155 0.27 17.67 -5.10
N GLY A 156 -0.08 17.22 -3.89
CA GLY A 156 -1.45 17.19 -3.39
C GLY A 156 -2.32 16.06 -3.93
N CYS A 157 -1.75 15.09 -4.66
CA CYS A 157 -2.46 13.87 -5.05
C CYS A 157 -2.85 13.06 -3.82
N ASN A 158 -4.09 12.57 -3.79
CA ASN A 158 -4.57 11.74 -2.70
C ASN A 158 -4.00 10.32 -2.83
N ILE A 159 -3.78 9.67 -1.69
CA ILE A 159 -3.46 8.24 -1.66
C ILE A 159 -4.75 7.44 -1.42
N GLN A 160 -4.91 6.36 -2.17
CA GLN A 160 -6.00 5.40 -2.04
C GLN A 160 -5.50 3.98 -1.84
#